data_AF-A0A519UW28-F1
#
_entry.id   AF-A0A519UW28-F1
#
_cell.length_a   1.000
_cell.length_b   1.000
_cell.length_c   1.000
_cell.angle_alpha   90.00
_cell.angle_beta   90.00
_cell.angle_gamma   90.00
#
_symmetry.space_group_name_H-M   'P 1'
#
loop_
_entity.id
_entity.type
_entity.pdbx_description
1 polymer ?
#
loop_
_entity_poly.entity_id
_entity_poly.type
_entity_poly.pdbx_seq_one_letter_code
_entity_poly.pdbx_strand_id
1 'polypeptide(L)'
;MEAIYESDRGPRRAIGPVQQRYGVKSPQFDSLFHVMQAQDARKQARVEAIIAQYDWPGASLVGRTGCLAAFLVVQHSDLAAMQNYLPAIRQEAAKGGLAKANLAAMEDRVLV
;
A
#
# COMPACT_ATOMS: atom_id res chain seq x y z
N MET A 1 -8.81 2.55 8.80
CA MET A 1 -7.51 2.05 8.29
C MET A 1 -7.28 0.58 8.61
N GLU A 2 -7.65 0.08 9.79
CA GLU A 2 -7.46 -1.34 10.15
C GLU A 2 -8.18 -2.33 9.21
N ALA A 3 -9.39 -2.01 8.75
CA ALA A 3 -10.10 -2.79 7.74
C ALA A 3 -9.39 -2.83 6.36
N ILE A 4 -8.64 -1.78 5.99
CA ILE A 4 -7.83 -1.74 4.76
C ILE A 4 -6.66 -2.71 4.88
N TYR A 5 -6.05 -2.79 6.06
CA TYR A 5 -4.94 -3.67 6.36
C TYR A 5 -5.36 -5.15 6.41
N GLU A 6 -6.47 -5.46 7.07
CA GLU A 6 -6.97 -6.85 7.19
C GLU A 6 -7.49 -7.40 5.84
N SER A 7 -8.19 -6.58 5.05
CA SER A 7 -8.69 -7.00 3.73
C SER A 7 -7.58 -7.29 2.72
N ASP A 8 -6.37 -6.76 2.93
CA ASP A 8 -5.20 -7.00 2.07
C ASP A 8 -4.56 -8.37 2.25
N ARG A 9 -4.61 -8.93 3.46
CA ARG A 9 -3.86 -10.15 3.80
C ARG A 9 -4.37 -11.41 3.10
N GLY A 10 -5.68 -11.53 2.89
CA GLY A 10 -6.30 -12.76 2.36
C GLY A 10 -5.78 -13.14 0.98
N PRO A 11 -6.00 -12.31 -0.05
CA PRO A 11 -5.54 -12.60 -1.41
C PRO A 11 -4.03 -12.66 -1.55
N ARG A 12 -3.28 -11.75 -0.90
CA ARG A 12 -1.80 -11.75 -0.96
C ARG A 12 -1.20 -13.02 -0.36
N ARG A 13 -1.77 -13.54 0.73
CA ARG A 13 -1.34 -14.80 1.36
C ARG A 13 -1.60 -16.02 0.47
N ALA A 14 -2.57 -15.93 -0.44
CA ALA A 14 -2.91 -17.01 -1.37
C ALA A 14 -1.96 -17.10 -2.58
N ILE A 15 -1.15 -16.07 -2.87
CA ILE A 15 -0.23 -16.06 -4.02
C ILE A 15 0.70 -17.28 -4.02
N GLY A 16 1.45 -17.48 -2.94
CA GLY A 16 2.43 -18.58 -2.85
C GLY A 16 1.79 -19.96 -3.07
N PRO A 17 0.73 -20.31 -2.31
CA PRO A 17 0.01 -21.56 -2.51
C PRO A 17 -0.58 -21.74 -3.92
N VAL A 18 -1.19 -20.70 -4.50
CA VAL A 18 -1.79 -20.77 -5.84
C VAL A 18 -0.71 -20.91 -6.92
N GLN A 19 0.38 -20.15 -6.81
CA GLN A 19 1.52 -20.27 -7.71
C GLN A 19 2.14 -21.67 -7.64
N GLN A 20 2.34 -22.22 -6.44
CA GLN A 20 2.93 -23.54 -6.27
C GLN A 20 2.06 -24.65 -6.87
N ARG A 21 0.73 -24.52 -6.76
CA ARG A 21 -0.21 -25.56 -7.19
C ARG A 21 -0.60 -25.47 -8.67
N TYR A 22 -0.73 -24.27 -9.20
CA TYR A 22 -1.30 -24.04 -10.54
C TYR A 22 -0.33 -23.34 -11.50
N GLY A 23 0.71 -22.68 -10.99
CA GLY A 23 1.66 -21.90 -11.79
C GLY A 23 1.18 -20.48 -12.10
N VAL A 24 2.13 -19.60 -12.45
CA VAL A 24 1.90 -18.16 -12.67
C VAL A 24 1.10 -17.82 -13.94
N LYS A 25 0.91 -18.79 -14.85
CA LYS A 25 0.13 -18.63 -16.09
C LYS A 25 -1.24 -19.32 -16.01
N SER A 26 -1.71 -19.60 -14.80
CA SER A 26 -2.96 -20.33 -14.59
C SER A 26 -4.15 -19.39 -14.43
N PRO A 27 -5.36 -19.80 -14.85
CA PRO A 27 -6.59 -19.02 -14.60
C PRO A 27 -6.82 -18.71 -13.11
N GLN A 28 -6.36 -19.57 -12.22
CA GLN A 28 -6.44 -19.39 -10.76
C GLN A 28 -5.54 -18.24 -10.31
N PHE A 29 -4.32 -18.17 -10.85
CA PHE A 29 -3.39 -17.08 -10.57
C PHE A 29 -3.92 -15.76 -11.15
N ASP A 30 -4.41 -15.78 -12.40
CA ASP A 30 -5.00 -14.60 -13.06
C ASP A 30 -6.21 -14.06 -12.27
N SER A 31 -7.13 -14.95 -11.89
CA SER A 31 -8.31 -14.58 -11.09
C SER A 31 -7.93 -13.99 -9.73
N LEU A 32 -6.96 -14.60 -9.04
CA LEU A 32 -6.44 -14.07 -7.77
C LEU A 32 -5.84 -12.67 -7.95
N PHE A 33 -5.07 -12.48 -9.03
CA PHE A 33 -4.45 -11.20 -9.34
C PHE A 33 -5.47 -10.11 -9.68
N HIS A 34 -6.55 -10.45 -10.40
CA HIS A 34 -7.66 -9.53 -10.67
C HIS A 34 -8.38 -9.11 -9.39
N VAL A 35 -8.64 -10.05 -8.47
CA VAL A 35 -9.25 -9.74 -7.18
C VAL A 35 -8.36 -8.79 -6.38
N MET A 36 -7.05 -9.02 -6.37
CA MET A 36 -6.08 -8.13 -5.72
C MET A 36 -6.09 -6.73 -6.30
N GLN A 37 -5.99 -6.58 -7.62
CA GLN A 37 -6.03 -5.27 -8.28
C GLN A 37 -7.33 -4.51 -7.97
N ALA A 38 -8.48 -5.19 -8.00
CA ALA A 38 -9.75 -4.57 -7.68
C ALA A 38 -9.82 -4.10 -6.21
N GLN A 39 -9.21 -4.84 -5.28
CA GLN A 39 -9.11 -4.42 -3.89
C GLN A 39 -8.14 -3.25 -3.72
N ASP A 40 -6.97 -3.30 -4.35
CA ASP A 40 -5.96 -2.25 -4.28
C ASP A 40 -6.52 -0.93 -4.82
N ALA A 41 -7.24 -0.94 -5.94
CA ALA A 41 -7.90 0.24 -6.49
C ALA A 41 -8.92 0.86 -5.52
N ARG A 42 -9.73 0.04 -4.83
CA ARG A 42 -10.70 0.52 -3.82
C ARG A 42 -10.00 1.13 -2.61
N LYS A 43 -8.89 0.52 -2.17
CA LYS A 43 -8.09 1.03 -1.05
C LYS A 43 -7.40 2.34 -1.43
N GLN A 44 -6.87 2.44 -2.64
CA GLN A 44 -6.28 3.65 -3.19
C GLN A 44 -7.28 4.80 -3.17
N ALA A 45 -8.46 4.64 -3.76
CA ALA A 45 -9.50 5.68 -3.74
C ALA A 45 -9.88 6.10 -2.32
N ARG A 46 -9.91 5.16 -1.36
CA ARG A 46 -10.22 5.49 0.04
C ARG A 46 -9.09 6.25 0.74
N VAL A 47 -7.83 5.90 0.49
CA VAL A 47 -6.67 6.59 1.05
C VAL A 47 -6.54 7.99 0.45
N GLU A 48 -6.72 8.13 -0.86
CA GLU A 48 -6.73 9.44 -1.54
C GLU A 48 -7.83 10.36 -0.98
N ALA A 49 -9.03 9.84 -0.75
CA ALA A 49 -10.11 10.61 -0.12
C ALA A 49 -9.76 11.07 1.31
N ILE A 50 -9.08 10.23 2.09
CA ILE A 50 -8.62 10.60 3.43
C ILE A 50 -7.53 11.67 3.35
N ILE A 51 -6.56 11.51 2.44
CA ILE A 51 -5.49 12.49 2.25
C ILE A 51 -6.05 13.84 1.79
N ALA A 52 -7.02 13.84 0.89
CA ALA A 52 -7.67 15.06 0.40
C ALA A 52 -8.43 15.82 1.51
N GLN A 53 -8.89 15.12 2.55
CA GLN A 53 -9.67 15.72 3.64
C GLN A 53 -8.83 16.11 4.85
N TYR A 54 -7.77 15.36 5.16
CA TYR A 54 -7.04 15.45 6.43
C TYR A 54 -5.52 15.64 6.27
N ASP A 55 -5.06 15.93 5.05
CA ASP A 55 -3.66 15.77 4.67
C ASP A 55 -3.17 14.33 4.94
N TRP A 56 -1.86 14.11 4.87
CA TRP A 56 -1.30 12.76 5.06
C TRP A 56 -1.71 12.16 6.41
N PRO A 57 -2.30 10.93 6.43
CA PRO A 57 -2.76 10.29 7.65
C PRO A 57 -1.58 9.72 8.44
N GLY A 58 -0.87 10.61 9.14
CA GLY A 58 0.27 10.30 9.97
C GLY A 58 -0.09 9.43 11.17
N ALA A 59 0.95 8.91 11.85
CA ALA A 59 0.74 7.96 12.94
C ALA A 59 -0.01 8.56 14.15
N SER A 60 0.03 9.89 14.32
CA SER A 60 -0.74 10.61 15.34
C SER A 60 -2.25 10.57 15.11
N LEU A 61 -2.70 10.47 13.86
CA LEU A 61 -4.12 10.48 13.49
C LEU A 61 -4.71 9.07 13.43
N VAL A 62 -3.97 8.12 12.87
CA VAL A 62 -4.49 6.76 12.55
C VAL A 62 -3.70 5.63 13.19
N GLY A 63 -2.77 5.93 14.09
CA GLY A 63 -1.84 4.97 14.68
C GLY A 63 -0.80 4.45 13.68
N ARG A 64 0.18 3.68 14.17
CA ARG A 64 1.26 3.14 13.32
C ARG A 64 0.75 2.18 12.25
N THR A 65 -0.21 1.33 12.59
CA THR A 65 -0.83 0.39 11.64
C THR A 65 -1.58 1.14 10.54
N GLY A 66 -2.28 2.22 10.87
CA GLY A 66 -3.00 3.01 9.88
C GLY A 66 -2.07 3.80 8.96
N CYS A 67 -1.01 4.38 9.50
CA CYS A 67 0.02 5.08 8.73
C CYS A 67 0.73 4.10 7.77
N LEU A 68 1.06 2.89 8.25
CA LEU A 68 1.62 1.83 7.41
C LEU A 68 0.65 1.42 6.29
N ALA A 69 -0.65 1.29 6.58
CA ALA A 69 -1.64 0.94 5.58
C ALA A 69 -1.74 2.01 4.47
N ALA A 70 -1.77 3.30 4.84
CA ALA A 70 -1.76 4.40 3.87
C ALA A 70 -0.47 4.39 3.03
N PHE A 71 0.67 4.19 3.67
CA PHE A 71 1.96 4.06 2.98
C PHE A 71 1.97 2.91 1.96
N LEU A 72 1.49 1.71 2.33
CA LEU A 72 1.49 0.57 1.43
C LEU A 72 0.63 0.82 0.19
N VAL A 73 -0.52 1.46 0.37
CA VAL A 73 -1.40 1.83 -0.74
C VAL A 73 -0.70 2.79 -1.70
N VAL A 74 -0.04 3.83 -1.18
CA VAL A 74 0.71 4.78 -2.02
C VAL A 74 1.97 4.15 -2.62
N GLN A 75 2.69 3.29 -1.92
CA GLN A 75 3.87 2.62 -2.48
C GLN A 75 3.51 1.66 -3.63
N HIS A 76 2.24 1.26 -3.75
CA HIS A 76 1.73 0.43 -4.83
C HIS A 76 1.00 1.21 -5.93
N SER A 77 0.92 2.54 -5.84
CA SER A 77 0.33 3.39 -6.89
C SER A 77 1.32 3.65 -8.04
N ASP A 78 0.91 4.46 -9.02
CA ASP A 78 1.81 4.93 -10.08
C ASP A 78 2.92 5.86 -9.55
N LEU A 79 3.90 6.14 -10.41
CA LEU A 79 5.06 6.96 -10.08
C LEU A 79 4.69 8.40 -9.71
N ALA A 80 3.68 8.98 -10.36
CA ALA A 80 3.26 10.35 -10.10
C ALA A 80 2.67 10.49 -8.69
N ALA A 81 1.80 9.56 -8.30
CA ALA A 81 1.26 9.50 -6.95
C ALA A 81 2.35 9.25 -5.89
N MET A 82 3.31 8.36 -6.18
CA MET A 82 4.46 8.15 -5.28
C MET A 82 5.27 9.45 -5.09
N GLN A 83 5.60 10.14 -6.18
CA GLN A 83 6.34 11.42 -6.11
C GLN A 83 5.58 12.50 -5.35
N ASN A 84 4.27 12.60 -5.58
CA ASN A 84 3.41 13.59 -4.92
C ASN A 84 3.38 13.42 -3.39
N TYR A 85 3.37 12.19 -2.89
CA TYR A 85 3.25 11.91 -1.45
C TYR A 85 4.60 11.69 -0.75
N LEU A 86 5.71 11.56 -1.49
CA LEU A 86 7.04 11.36 -0.93
C LEU A 86 7.45 12.42 0.12
N PRO A 87 7.16 13.73 -0.04
CA PRO A 87 7.48 14.73 0.99
C PRO A 87 6.77 14.47 2.32
N ALA A 88 5.49 14.10 2.30
CA ALA A 88 4.72 13.80 3.50
C ALA A 88 5.22 12.54 4.21
N ILE A 89 5.57 11.51 3.42
CA ILE A 89 6.13 10.25 3.91
C ILE A 89 7.49 10.47 4.58
N ARG A 90 8.35 11.34 4.01
CA ARG A 90 9.62 11.76 4.64
C ARG A 90 9.41 12.40 6.01
N GLN A 91 8.42 13.28 6.12
CA GLN A 91 8.09 13.92 7.40
C GLN A 91 7.61 12.90 8.44
N GLU A 92 6.74 11.96 8.06
CA GLU A 92 6.26 10.94 8.98
C GLU A 92 7.35 9.95 9.40
N ALA A 93 8.27 9.60 8.50
CA ALA A 93 9.43 8.79 8.86
C ALA A 93 10.38 9.52 9.83
N ALA A 94 10.57 10.84 9.64
CA ALA A 94 11.38 11.66 10.55
C ALA A 94 10.77 11.74 11.97
N LYS A 95 9.44 11.76 12.08
CA LYS A 95 8.71 11.72 13.35
C LYS A 95 8.63 10.32 13.99
N GLY A 96 9.12 9.28 13.31
CA GLY A 96 9.02 7.89 13.78
C GLY A 96 7.63 7.25 13.58
N GLY A 97 6.72 7.94 12.88
CA GLY A 97 5.39 7.43 12.54
C GLY A 97 5.40 6.32 11.48
N LEU A 98 6.44 6.30 10.65
CA LEU A 98 6.72 5.25 9.66
C LEU A 98 8.17 4.76 9.83
N ALA A 99 8.41 3.46 9.61
CA ALA A 99 9.77 2.93 9.64
C ALA A 99 10.62 3.52 8.50
N LYS A 100 11.86 3.92 8.79
CA LYS A 100 12.77 4.47 7.76
C LYS A 100 13.05 3.50 6.60
N ALA A 101 13.01 2.19 6.86
CA ALA A 101 13.13 1.16 5.82
C ALA A 101 11.99 1.23 4.78
N ASN A 102 10.79 1.63 5.20
CA ASN A 102 9.67 1.83 4.28
C ASN A 102 9.91 3.05 3.38
N LEU A 103 10.40 4.16 3.96
CA LEU A 103 10.78 5.34 3.17
C LEU A 103 11.85 4.98 2.13
N ALA A 104 12.91 4.27 2.54
CA ALA A 104 13.99 3.87 1.63
C ALA A 104 13.46 3.03 0.45
N ALA A 105 12.59 2.05 0.71
CA ALA A 105 11.98 1.23 -0.34
C ALA A 105 11.18 2.05 -1.37
N MET A 106 10.54 3.14 -0.93
CA MET A 106 9.80 4.03 -1.81
C MET A 106 10.72 4.95 -2.61
N GLU A 107 11.76 5.48 -1.96
CA GLU A 107 12.77 6.31 -2.61
C GLU A 107 13.49 5.53 -3.73
N ASP A 108 13.82 4.26 -3.48
CA ASP A 108 14.39 3.37 -4.48
C ASP A 108 13.47 3.21 -5.70
N ARG A 109 12.14 3.15 -5.51
CA ARG A 109 11.17 3.04 -6.62
C ARG A 109 10.99 4.33 -7.40
N VAL A 110 11.18 5.49 -6.76
CA VAL A 110 11.02 6.80 -7.39
C VAL A 110 12.25 7.20 -8.22
N LEU A 111 13.42 6.61 -7.93
CA LEU A 111 14.70 6.91 -8.59
C LEU A 111 15.01 6.01 -9.81
N VAL A 112 14.11 5.10 -10.17
CA VAL A 112 14.24 4.17 -11.33
C VAL A 112 13.67 4.77 -12.60
#